data_AF-A0A8D8G4Z2-F1
#
_entry.id   AF-A0A8D8G4Z2-F1
#
_cell.length_a   1.000
_cell.length_b   1.000
_cell.length_c   1.000
_cell.angle_alpha   90.00
_cell.angle_beta   90.00
_cell.angle_gamma   90.00
#
_symmetry.space_group_name_H-M   'P 1'
#
loop_
_entity.id
_entity.type
_entity.pdbx_description
1 polymer ?
#
loop_
_entity_poly.entity_id
_entity_poly.type
_entity_poly.pdbx_seq_one_letter_code
_entity_poly.pdbx_strand_id
1 'polypeptide(L)'
;DSSLKSVLKNNFFTMTSTKEADVETDTILELLEIFIHSILFARELYPAAIFRPRRAYNIPVQVSIFKPLNDYLEKTLRAARELKRQRKLHKVELLVYKEESAGHLESYVLELEDREFRLESDEHMIQLEEQIRRSLLNLDRQLKA
;
A
#
# COMPACT_ATOMS: atom_id res chain seq x y z
N ASP A 1 26.58 -1.92 -30.45
CA ASP A 1 25.17 -1.95 -30.02
C ASP A 1 24.96 -2.93 -28.89
N SER A 2 25.42 -2.71 -27.65
CA SER A 2 25.23 -1.53 -26.78
C SER A 2 23.77 -1.10 -26.66
N SER A 3 23.21 -1.41 -25.49
CA SER A 3 22.09 -0.72 -24.83
C SER A 3 20.75 -0.75 -25.55
N LEU A 4 19.88 -1.71 -25.20
CA LEU A 4 18.42 -1.51 -25.21
C LEU A 4 17.60 -2.65 -24.55
N LYS A 5 18.22 -3.78 -24.17
CA LYS A 5 17.54 -4.85 -23.42
C LYS A 5 17.70 -4.77 -21.89
N SER A 6 17.85 -3.56 -21.34
CA SER A 6 18.05 -3.33 -19.89
C SER A 6 16.88 -2.67 -19.16
N VAL A 7 15.70 -2.55 -19.79
CA VAL A 7 14.60 -1.72 -19.21
C VAL A 7 13.40 -2.53 -18.71
N LEU A 8 13.34 -3.85 -18.94
CA LEU A 8 12.39 -4.71 -18.24
C LEU A 8 13.13 -5.43 -17.13
N LYS A 9 13.52 -4.67 -16.10
CA LYS A 9 13.88 -5.21 -14.79
C LYS A 9 12.64 -5.90 -14.24
N ASN A 10 12.56 -7.17 -14.56
CA ASN A 10 11.95 -8.20 -13.75
C ASN A 10 12.31 -7.93 -12.28
N ASN A 11 11.40 -7.28 -11.54
CA ASN A 11 11.37 -7.36 -10.08
C ASN A 11 10.74 -8.69 -9.65
N PHE A 12 11.09 -9.78 -10.36
CA PHE A 12 10.95 -11.14 -9.85
C PHE A 12 12.13 -11.35 -8.90
N PHE A 13 11.95 -10.93 -7.65
CA PHE A 13 12.88 -11.23 -6.58
C PHE A 13 12.70 -12.70 -6.18
N THR A 14 13.62 -13.55 -6.63
CA THR A 14 13.73 -14.95 -6.21
C THR A 14 14.54 -15.08 -4.92
N MET A 15 14.03 -15.85 -3.94
CA MET A 15 14.73 -16.80 -3.01
C MET A 15 14.07 -16.81 -1.62
N THR A 16 13.97 -17.86 -0.79
CA THR A 16 13.89 -19.34 -0.85
C THR A 16 13.42 -19.75 0.56
N SER A 17 12.49 -20.71 0.65
CA SER A 17 12.19 -21.58 1.82
C SER A 17 11.62 -21.06 3.16
N THR A 18 11.48 -19.75 3.40
CA THR A 18 10.78 -19.18 4.60
C THR A 18 9.45 -18.49 4.23
N LYS A 19 8.93 -18.81 3.04
CA LYS A 19 8.39 -17.85 2.08
C LYS A 19 6.95 -17.36 2.29
N GLU A 20 6.09 -18.10 2.95
CA GLU A 20 4.64 -17.80 2.92
C GLU A 20 4.25 -16.60 3.80
N ALA A 21 4.77 -16.51 5.02
CA ALA A 21 4.48 -15.42 5.95
C ALA A 21 5.06 -14.07 5.48
N ASP A 22 6.19 -14.09 4.78
CA ASP A 22 6.80 -12.88 4.22
C ASP A 22 6.01 -12.39 2.99
N VAL A 23 5.43 -13.28 2.18
CA VAL A 23 4.58 -12.91 1.03
C VAL A 23 3.27 -12.26 1.49
N GLU A 24 2.63 -12.80 2.53
CA GLU A 24 1.42 -12.18 3.11
C GLU A 24 1.74 -10.78 3.64
N THR A 25 2.81 -10.66 4.41
CA THR A 25 3.25 -9.38 4.97
C THR A 25 3.54 -8.36 3.87
N ASP A 26 4.22 -8.78 2.80
CA ASP A 26 4.56 -7.91 1.67
C ASP A 26 3.33 -7.44 0.90
N THR A 27 2.36 -8.34 0.71
CA THR A 27 1.08 -8.01 0.07
C THR A 27 0.30 -6.98 0.89
N ILE A 28 0.23 -7.15 2.22
CA ILE A 28 -0.45 -6.21 3.12
C ILE A 28 0.24 -4.85 3.12
N LEU A 29 1.57 -4.81 3.10
CA LEU A 29 2.32 -3.54 3.06
C LEU A 29 2.18 -2.81 1.72
N GLU A 30 2.18 -3.54 0.61
CA GLU A 30 1.89 -2.96 -0.70
C GLU A 30 0.48 -2.33 -0.71
N LEU A 31 -0.49 -3.04 -0.13
CA LEU A 31 -1.84 -2.52 0.02
C LEU A 31 -1.86 -1.24 0.86
N LEU A 32 -1.23 -1.25 2.04
CA LEU A 32 -1.09 -0.08 2.91
C LEU A 32 -0.47 1.11 2.17
N GLU A 33 0.59 0.88 1.38
CA GLU A 33 1.22 1.92 0.57
C GLU A 33 0.24 2.54 -0.43
N ILE A 34 -0.51 1.71 -1.16
CA ILE A 34 -1.52 2.16 -2.13
C ILE A 34 -2.64 2.95 -1.43
N PHE A 35 -3.11 2.47 -0.27
CA PHE A 35 -4.12 3.16 0.53
C PHE A 35 -3.65 4.55 0.95
N ILE A 36 -2.44 4.66 1.50
CA ILE A 36 -1.88 5.94 1.93
C ILE A 36 -1.78 6.90 0.75
N HIS A 37 -1.20 6.46 -0.38
CA HIS A 37 -1.10 7.30 -1.58
C HIS A 37 -2.47 7.76 -2.10
N SER A 38 -3.48 6.87 -2.05
CA SER A 38 -4.84 7.20 -2.49
C SER A 38 -5.48 8.27 -1.62
N ILE A 39 -5.29 8.19 -0.28
CA ILE A 39 -5.77 9.22 0.66
C ILE A 39 -5.05 10.55 0.43
N LEU A 40 -3.72 10.53 0.30
CA LEU A 40 -2.91 11.73 0.05
C LEU A 40 -3.34 12.46 -1.23
N PHE A 41 -3.65 11.70 -2.29
CA PHE A 41 -4.12 12.25 -3.56
C PHE A 41 -5.54 12.80 -3.45
N ALA A 42 -6.49 12.01 -2.92
CA ALA A 42 -7.90 12.38 -2.96
C ALA A 42 -8.25 13.53 -2.00
N ARG A 43 -7.52 13.66 -0.89
CA ARG A 43 -7.67 14.79 0.04
C ARG A 43 -6.83 16.01 -0.32
N GLU A 44 -6.16 15.96 -1.47
CA GLU A 44 -5.32 17.05 -1.99
C GLU A 44 -4.26 17.53 -0.97
N LEU A 45 -3.82 16.63 -0.07
CA LEU A 45 -2.80 16.92 0.95
C LEU A 45 -1.45 17.23 0.31
N TYR A 46 -1.24 16.72 -0.90
CA TYR A 46 -0.12 17.06 -1.76
C TYR A 46 -0.63 17.47 -3.15
N PRO A 47 0.08 18.35 -3.87
CA PRO A 47 -0.32 18.78 -5.20
C PRO A 47 -0.46 17.61 -6.17
N ALA A 48 -1.54 17.57 -6.97
CA ALA A 48 -1.75 16.52 -7.97
C ALA A 48 -0.57 16.36 -8.95
N ALA A 49 0.22 17.42 -9.16
CA ALA A 49 1.42 17.41 -10.00
C ALA A 49 2.48 16.38 -9.58
N ILE A 50 2.52 15.98 -8.30
CA ILE A 50 3.47 14.97 -7.79
C ILE A 50 2.96 13.54 -7.92
N PHE A 51 1.73 13.32 -8.37
CA PHE A 51 1.16 11.99 -8.54
C PHE A 51 1.16 11.55 -10.00
N ARG A 52 1.36 10.26 -10.22
CA ARG A 52 1.28 9.64 -11.55
C ARG A 52 0.39 8.40 -11.48
N PRO A 53 -0.44 8.16 -12.51
CA PRO A 53 -1.25 6.96 -12.58
C PRO A 53 -0.35 5.73 -12.78
N ARG A 54 -0.58 4.71 -11.96
CA ARG A 54 0.03 3.38 -12.05
C ARG A 54 -1.08 2.34 -12.02
N ARG A 55 -0.88 1.17 -12.64
CA ARG A 55 -1.81 0.04 -12.49
C ARG A 55 -1.32 -0.85 -11.35
N ALA A 56 -2.17 -1.06 -10.36
CA ALA A 56 -1.98 -2.02 -9.27
C ALA A 56 -3.27 -2.83 -9.14
N TYR A 57 -3.20 -4.17 -8.97
CA TYR A 57 -4.38 -5.04 -8.82
C TYR A 57 -5.47 -4.86 -9.90
N ASN A 58 -5.01 -4.57 -11.13
CA ASN A 58 -5.84 -4.28 -12.30
C ASN A 58 -6.72 -3.01 -12.21
N ILE A 59 -6.43 -2.09 -11.29
CA ILE A 59 -7.08 -0.78 -11.17
C ILE A 59 -6.07 0.37 -11.31
N PRO A 60 -6.49 1.55 -11.81
CA PRO A 60 -5.65 2.74 -11.81
C PRO A 60 -5.54 3.32 -10.40
N VAL A 61 -4.31 3.49 -9.91
CA VAL A 61 -3.98 4.11 -8.62
C VAL A 61 -3.04 5.29 -8.84
N GLN A 62 -3.13 6.31 -7.99
CA GLN A 62 -2.24 7.47 -8.06
C GLN A 62 -1.08 7.26 -7.10
N VAL A 63 0.15 7.33 -7.59
CA VAL A 63 1.37 7.11 -6.78
C VAL A 63 2.26 8.34 -6.86
N SER A 64 2.84 8.71 -5.73
CA SER A 64 3.75 9.86 -5.64
C SER A 64 5.06 9.57 -6.37
N ILE A 65 5.59 10.57 -7.08
CA ILE A 65 6.97 10.59 -7.61
C ILE A 65 7.89 11.49 -6.79
N PHE A 66 7.39 12.10 -5.71
CA PHE A 66 8.16 13.00 -4.87
C PHE A 66 9.05 12.20 -3.90
N LYS A 67 10.36 12.20 -4.18
CA LYS A 67 11.33 11.37 -3.46
C LYS A 67 11.27 11.52 -1.93
N PRO A 68 11.23 12.72 -1.33
CA PRO A 68 11.19 12.85 0.13
C PRO A 68 9.97 12.21 0.79
N LEU A 69 8.80 12.31 0.14
CA LEU A 69 7.57 11.65 0.61
C LEU A 69 7.70 10.13 0.50
N ASN A 70 8.18 9.63 -0.64
CA ASN A 70 8.34 8.20 -0.86
C ASN A 70 9.37 7.60 0.11
N ASP A 71 10.49 8.27 0.34
CA ASP A 71 11.51 7.86 1.32
C ASP A 71 10.94 7.81 2.75
N TYR A 72 10.03 8.72 3.10
CA TYR A 72 9.35 8.73 4.40
C TYR A 72 8.37 7.56 4.53
N LEU A 73 7.54 7.33 3.51
CA LEU A 73 6.61 6.21 3.48
C LEU A 73 7.34 4.87 3.53
N GLU A 74 8.43 4.72 2.77
CA GLU A 74 9.25 3.50 2.77
C GLU A 74 9.82 3.20 4.16
N LYS A 75 10.37 4.20 4.86
CA LYS A 75 10.87 4.03 6.24
C LYS A 75 9.76 3.65 7.21
N THR A 76 8.59 4.26 7.07
CA THR A 76 7.42 4.01 7.92
C THR A 76 6.89 2.60 7.71
N LEU A 77 6.72 2.19 6.45
CA LEU A 77 6.26 0.86 6.07
C LEU A 77 7.29 -0.22 6.42
N ARG A 78 8.59 0.08 6.38
CA ARG A 78 9.63 -0.82 6.87
C ARG A 78 9.48 -1.09 8.37
N ALA A 79 9.17 -0.07 9.17
CA ALA A 79 8.88 -0.29 10.59
C ALA A 79 7.59 -1.12 10.78
N ALA A 80 6.55 -0.83 10.01
CA ALA A 80 5.31 -1.62 10.01
C ALA A 80 5.55 -3.09 9.64
N ARG A 81 6.46 -3.37 8.68
CA ARG A 81 6.88 -4.73 8.29
C ARG A 81 7.39 -5.52 9.47
N GLU A 82 8.34 -4.96 10.22
CA GLU A 82 8.92 -5.65 11.37
C GLU A 82 7.89 -5.87 12.47
N LEU A 83 6.96 -4.93 12.69
CA LEU A 83 5.87 -5.10 13.65
C LEU A 83 4.87 -6.18 13.21
N LYS A 84 4.55 -6.27 11.92
CA LYS A 84 3.66 -7.30 11.36
C LYS A 84 4.30 -8.68 11.43
N ARG A 85 5.59 -8.82 11.11
CA ARG A 85 6.34 -10.09 11.28
C ARG A 85 6.35 -10.58 12.73
N GLN A 86 6.34 -9.67 13.69
CA GLN A 86 6.23 -9.99 15.11
C GLN A 86 4.78 -10.22 15.59
N ARG A 87 3.77 -10.15 14.70
CA ARG A 87 2.34 -10.19 15.03
C ARG A 87 1.92 -9.16 16.09
N LYS A 88 2.53 -7.96 16.03
CA LYS A 88 2.24 -6.83 16.93
C LYS A 88 1.52 -5.67 16.23
N LEU A 89 1.36 -5.75 14.90
CA LEU A 89 0.70 -4.72 14.11
C LEU A 89 -0.77 -5.08 13.89
N HIS A 90 -1.65 -4.55 14.72
CA HIS A 90 -3.10 -4.79 14.64
C HIS A 90 -3.88 -3.64 13.99
N LYS A 91 -3.34 -2.42 14.04
CA LYS A 91 -4.03 -1.23 13.54
C LYS A 91 -3.01 -0.22 13.04
N VAL A 92 -3.32 0.38 11.88
CA VAL A 92 -2.59 1.51 11.31
C VAL A 92 -3.57 2.67 11.22
N GLU A 93 -3.17 3.84 11.70
CA GLU A 93 -4.00 5.03 11.69
C GLU A 93 -3.26 6.17 10.98
N LEU A 94 -3.90 6.77 9.98
CA LEU A 94 -3.41 7.94 9.28
C LEU A 94 -4.20 9.17 9.72
N LEU A 95 -3.52 10.05 10.44
CA LEU A 95 -4.09 11.27 11.01
C LEU A 95 -3.73 12.47 10.14
N VAL A 96 -4.74 13.22 9.72
CA VAL A 96 -4.60 14.47 8.99
C VAL A 96 -4.84 15.62 9.96
N TYR A 97 -3.85 16.49 10.11
CA TYR A 97 -3.96 17.67 10.97
C TYR A 97 -4.15 18.92 10.12
N LYS A 98 -4.95 19.86 10.60
CA LYS A 98 -5.04 21.21 10.04
C LYS A 98 -4.22 22.14 10.91
N GLU A 99 -3.34 22.92 10.30
CA GLU A 99 -2.36 23.78 10.98
C GLU A 99 -2.99 24.77 11.99
N GLU A 100 -4.25 25.17 11.75
CA GLU A 100 -4.99 26.15 12.56
C GLU A 100 -5.94 25.53 13.60
N SER A 101 -6.05 24.21 13.70
CA SER A 101 -6.99 23.54 14.61
C SER A 101 -6.23 22.61 15.56
N ALA A 102 -6.47 22.74 16.86
CA ALA A 102 -5.83 21.90 17.88
C ALA A 102 -6.23 20.41 17.85
N GLY A 103 -7.04 19.98 16.86
CA GLY A 103 -7.52 18.62 16.68
C GLY A 103 -7.21 18.07 15.28
N HIS A 104 -7.21 16.75 15.13
CA HIS A 104 -7.09 16.09 13.84
C HIS A 104 -8.35 16.35 12.99
N LEU A 105 -8.16 16.75 11.73
CA LEU A 105 -9.25 16.99 10.79
C LEU A 105 -9.90 15.66 10.39
N GLU A 106 -9.07 14.66 10.07
CA GLU A 106 -9.54 13.35 9.62
C GLU A 106 -8.65 12.24 10.20
N SER A 107 -9.25 11.10 10.52
CA SER A 107 -8.55 9.87 10.90
C SER A 107 -9.00 8.74 9.99
N TYR A 108 -8.02 8.06 9.39
CA TYR A 108 -8.23 6.85 8.60
C TYR A 108 -7.63 5.67 9.34
N VAL A 109 -8.51 4.84 9.88
CA VAL A 109 -8.14 3.64 10.63
C VAL A 109 -8.20 2.42 9.73
N LEU A 110 -7.09 1.71 9.61
CA LEU A 110 -6.98 0.41 8.96
C LEU A 110 -6.69 -0.65 10.01
N GLU A 111 -7.66 -1.53 10.24
CA GLU A 111 -7.52 -2.67 11.13
C GLU A 111 -6.95 -3.86 10.36
N LEU A 112 -5.88 -4.45 10.89
CA LEU A 112 -5.17 -5.57 10.31
C LEU A 112 -5.46 -6.79 11.18
N GLU A 113 -6.45 -7.59 10.78
CA GLU A 113 -6.70 -8.87 11.43
C GLU A 113 -5.59 -9.86 11.03
N ASP A 114 -4.95 -10.49 12.02
CA ASP A 114 -4.08 -11.65 11.81
C ASP A 114 -4.96 -12.89 11.58
N ARG A 115 -5.63 -12.96 10.41
CA ARG A 115 -6.21 -14.22 9.96
C ARG A 115 -5.12 -15.04 9.30
N GLU A 116 -5.07 -16.34 9.60
CA GLU A 116 -4.19 -17.26 8.88
C GLU A 116 -4.68 -17.37 7.43
N PHE A 117 -4.15 -16.52 6.55
CA PHE A 117 -4.37 -16.65 5.11
C PHE A 117 -3.44 -17.73 4.60
N ARG A 118 -4.01 -18.91 4.36
CA ARG A 118 -3.31 -19.98 3.65
C ARG A 118 -3.30 -19.64 2.17
N LEU A 119 -2.20 -19.04 1.70
CA LEU A 119 -1.91 -18.85 0.27
C LEU A 119 -1.49 -20.17 -0.38
N GLU A 120 -2.19 -21.26 -0.05
CA GLU A 120 -1.86 -22.63 -0.46
C GLU A 120 -2.42 -22.95 -1.86
N SER A 121 -3.35 -22.14 -2.38
CA SER A 121 -3.97 -22.35 -3.69
C SER A 121 -4.10 -21.07 -4.52
N ASP A 122 -4.04 -21.22 -5.85
CA ASP A 122 -4.27 -20.13 -6.81
C ASP A 122 -5.66 -19.50 -6.66
N GLU A 123 -6.66 -20.28 -6.21
CA GLU A 123 -8.02 -19.79 -5.95
C GLU A 123 -8.04 -18.79 -4.78
N HIS A 124 -7.26 -19.04 -3.72
CA HIS A 124 -7.13 -18.11 -2.59
C HIS A 124 -6.45 -16.79 -3.00
N MET A 125 -5.45 -16.86 -3.89
CA MET A 125 -4.80 -15.67 -4.44
C MET A 125 -5.77 -14.81 -5.25
N ILE A 126 -6.57 -15.44 -6.12
CA ILE A 126 -7.59 -14.74 -6.92
C ILE A 126 -8.64 -14.08 -6.03
N GLN A 127 -9.09 -14.77 -4.98
CA GLN A 127 -10.04 -14.23 -4.01
C GLN A 127 -9.45 -13.03 -3.25
N LEU A 128 -8.18 -13.10 -2.85
CA LEU A 128 -7.49 -12.00 -2.18
C LEU A 128 -7.37 -10.78 -3.09
N GLU A 129 -6.94 -10.96 -4.34
CA GLU A 129 -6.87 -9.85 -5.31
C GLU A 129 -8.25 -9.20 -5.55
N GLU A 130 -9.31 -10.01 -5.62
CA GLU A 130 -10.68 -9.51 -5.74
C GLU A 130 -11.11 -8.70 -4.52
N GLN A 131 -10.80 -9.18 -3.31
CA GLN A 131 -11.06 -8.47 -2.05
C GLN A 131 -10.31 -7.13 -2.00
N ILE A 132 -9.01 -7.14 -2.35
CA ILE A 132 -8.16 -5.94 -2.43
C ILE A 132 -8.78 -4.93 -3.39
N ARG A 133 -9.20 -5.39 -4.58
CA ARG A 133 -9.79 -4.51 -5.59
C ARG A 133 -11.08 -3.87 -5.10
N ARG A 134 -11.95 -4.63 -4.45
CA ARG A 134 -13.19 -4.11 -3.86
C ARG A 134 -12.91 -3.07 -2.78
N SER A 135 -11.94 -3.33 -1.91
CA SER A 135 -11.54 -2.40 -0.86
C SER A 135 -11.00 -1.09 -1.42
N LEU A 136 -10.15 -1.15 -2.45
CA LEU A 136 -9.61 0.04 -3.11
C LEU A 136 -10.69 0.84 -3.86
N LEU A 137 -11.65 0.17 -4.51
CA LEU A 137 -12.79 0.85 -5.14
C LEU A 137 -13.73 1.49 -4.11
N ASN A 138 -13.95 0.85 -2.97
CA ASN A 138 -14.73 1.42 -1.88
C ASN A 138 -14.05 2.64 -1.26
N LEU A 139 -12.72 2.60 -1.10
CA LEU A 139 -11.94 3.75 -0.66
C LEU A 139 -12.08 4.91 -1.66
N ASP A 140 -11.90 4.67 -2.95
CA ASP A 140 -12.05 5.70 -3.98
C ASP A 140 -13.46 6.34 -3.95
N ARG A 141 -14.50 5.54 -3.70
CA ARG A 141 -15.87 6.05 -3.50
C ARG A 141 -16.00 6.89 -2.24
N GLN A 142 -15.47 6.43 -1.11
CA GLN A 142 -15.53 7.15 0.17
C GLN A 142 -14.78 8.48 0.14
N LEU A 143 -13.67 8.54 -0.61
CA LEU A 143 -12.88 9.75 -0.74
C LEU A 143 -13.51 10.78 -1.70
N LYS A 144 -14.42 10.35 -2.59
CA LYS A 144 -15.16 11.22 -3.53
C LYS A 144 -16.53 11.68 -3.00
N ALA A 145 -17.03 11.07 -1.92
CA ALA A 145 -18.29 11.41 -1.28
C ALA A 145 -18.13 12.60 -0.34
#